data_AF-A0A381VYS7-F1
#
_entry.id   AF-A0A381VYS7-F1
#
_cell.length_a   1.000
_cell.length_b   1.000
_cell.length_c   1.000
_cell.angle_alpha   90.00
_cell.angle_beta   90.00
_cell.angle_gamma   90.00
#
_symmetry.space_group_name_H-M   'P 1'
#
loop_
_entity.id
_entity.type
_entity.pdbx_description
1 polymer ?
#
loop_
_entity_poly.entity_id
_entity_poly.type
_entity_poly.pdbx_seq_one_letter_code
_entity_poly.pdbx_strand_id
1 'polypeptide(L)'
;MLDEIRVKIEAEIVRLTEELTRELPGRIKTAMEHGDLRENAEFKAAKERQAFVEARLNHLTSRMTDLSKIDVDHMAYDTVGFGSR
;
A
#
# COMPACT_ATOMS: atom_id res chain seq x y z
N MET A 1 -10.06 -3.02 -18.39
CA MET A 1 -9.44 -1.74 -17.97
C MET A 1 -9.42 -1.59 -16.45
N LEU A 2 -10.54 -1.72 -15.73
CA LEU A 2 -10.56 -1.66 -14.25
C LEU A 2 -9.95 -2.92 -13.60
N ASP A 3 -10.20 -4.10 -14.17
CA ASP A 3 -9.64 -5.37 -13.66
C ASP A 3 -8.10 -5.41 -13.72
N GLU A 4 -7.50 -4.84 -14.76
CA GLU A 4 -6.03 -4.78 -14.87
C GLU A 4 -5.41 -3.87 -13.79
N ILE A 5 -6.11 -2.80 -13.42
CA ILE A 5 -5.68 -1.90 -12.34
C ILE A 5 -5.83 -2.60 -10.99
N ARG A 6 -6.93 -3.31 -10.78
CA ARG A 6 -7.17 -4.14 -9.58
C ARG A 6 -6.05 -5.17 -9.39
N VAL A 7 -5.78 -5.97 -10.42
CA VAL A 7 -4.73 -7.00 -10.40
C VAL A 7 -3.34 -6.41 -10.14
N LYS A 8 -3.03 -5.24 -10.72
CA LYS A 8 -1.75 -4.55 -10.44
C LYS A 8 -1.63 -4.09 -8.99
N ILE A 9 -2.69 -3.49 -8.44
CA ILE A 9 -2.70 -3.05 -7.04
C ILE A 9 -2.56 -4.25 -6.10
N GLU A 10 -3.26 -5.34 -6.38
CA GLU A 10 -3.20 -6.58 -5.60
C GLU A 10 -1.78 -7.19 -5.62
N ALA A 11 -1.16 -7.28 -6.80
CA ALA A 11 0.21 -7.74 -6.93
C ALA A 11 1.22 -6.85 -6.18
N GLU A 12 1.02 -5.53 -6.19
CA GLU A 12 1.85 -4.58 -5.44
C GLU A 12 1.66 -4.73 -3.93
N ILE A 13 0.43 -4.95 -3.46
CA ILE A 13 0.13 -5.25 -2.05
C ILE A 13 0.86 -6.51 -1.60
N VAL A 14 0.75 -7.62 -2.35
CA VAL A 14 1.40 -8.90 -2.00
C VAL A 14 2.92 -8.72 -1.87
N ARG A 15 3.56 -8.07 -2.84
CA ARG A 15 5.00 -7.79 -2.80
C ARG A 15 5.39 -6.97 -1.57
N LEU A 16 4.66 -5.90 -1.28
CA LEU A 16 4.94 -5.03 -0.14
C LEU A 16 4.72 -5.74 1.20
N THR A 17 3.72 -6.63 1.28
CA THR A 17 3.49 -7.45 2.47
C THR A 17 4.60 -8.48 2.67
N GLU A 18 5.10 -9.12 1.61
CA GLU A 18 6.25 -10.02 1.70
C GLU A 18 7.52 -9.27 2.14
N GLU A 19 7.81 -8.10 1.55
CA GLU A 19 8.94 -7.24 1.95
C GLU A 19 8.84 -6.86 3.45
N LEU A 20 7.65 -6.46 3.90
CA LEU A 20 7.37 -6.06 5.29
C LEU A 20 7.59 -7.20 6.29
N THR A 21 7.21 -8.42 5.92
CA THR A 21 7.18 -9.55 6.86
C THR A 21 8.42 -10.44 6.81
N ARG A 22 9.13 -10.49 5.69
CA ARG A 22 10.37 -11.28 5.53
C ARG A 22 11.62 -10.43 5.56
N GLU A 23 11.71 -9.43 4.68
CA GLU A 23 12.98 -8.73 4.43
C GLU A 23 13.30 -7.72 5.53
N LEU A 24 12.33 -6.89 5.90
CA LEU A 24 12.51 -5.83 6.89
C LEU A 24 12.89 -6.35 8.28
N PRO A 25 12.26 -7.40 8.84
CA PRO A 25 12.64 -7.94 10.15
C PRO A 25 14.05 -8.55 10.14
N GLY A 26 14.45 -9.18 9.03
CA GLY A 26 15.81 -9.69 8.85
C GLY A 26 16.84 -8.56 8.89
N ARG A 27 16.59 -7.48 8.15
CA ARG A 27 17.48 -6.30 8.12
C ARG A 27 17.55 -5.59 9.48
N ILE A 28 16.41 -5.47 10.17
CA ILE A 28 16.36 -4.90 11.52
C ILE A 28 17.18 -5.77 12.48
N LYS A 29 17.05 -7.10 12.41
CA LYS A 29 17.79 -8.02 13.27
C LYS A 29 19.30 -7.94 13.02
N THR A 30 19.74 -7.95 11.76
CA THR A 30 21.17 -7.78 11.42
C THR A 30 21.68 -6.43 11.92
N ALA A 31 20.93 -5.34 11.70
CA ALA A 31 21.31 -4.03 12.21
C ALA A 31 21.38 -3.99 13.76
N MET A 32 20.51 -4.73 14.46
CA MET A 32 20.57 -4.85 15.92
C MET A 32 21.82 -5.62 16.40
N GLU A 33 22.28 -6.61 15.65
CA GLU A 33 23.48 -7.40 15.99
C GLU A 33 24.78 -6.59 15.87
N HIS A 34 24.79 -5.50 15.10
CA HIS A 34 25.94 -4.61 14.96
C HIS A 34 26.22 -3.72 16.20
N GLY A 35 25.43 -3.82 17.27
CA GLY A 35 25.79 -3.41 18.62
C GLY A 35 25.75 -1.91 18.93
N ASP A 36 26.02 -1.03 17.96
CA ASP A 36 25.96 0.43 18.17
C ASP A 36 24.68 1.04 17.57
N LEU A 37 23.57 0.88 18.29
CA LEU A 37 22.24 1.31 17.88
C LEU A 37 22.11 2.84 17.68
N ARG A 38 23.06 3.64 18.20
CA ARG A 38 23.00 5.11 18.15
C ARG A 38 23.56 5.68 16.84
N GLU A 39 24.52 5.00 16.22
CA GLU A 39 25.08 5.37 14.91
C GLU A 39 24.58 4.49 13.77
N ASN A 40 23.77 3.47 14.05
CA ASN A 40 23.31 2.53 13.05
C ASN A 40 22.27 3.16 12.09
N ALA A 41 22.79 3.76 11.02
CA ALA A 41 22.01 4.30 9.92
C ALA A 41 21.13 3.22 9.26
N GLU A 42 21.57 1.97 9.22
CA GLU A 42 20.82 0.84 8.66
C GLU A 42 19.60 0.48 9.50
N PHE A 43 19.69 0.51 10.83
CA PHE A 43 18.52 0.31 11.70
C PHE A 43 17.47 1.39 11.47
N LYS A 44 17.91 2.66 11.41
CA LYS A 44 17.01 3.80 11.19
C LYS A 44 16.37 3.74 9.80
N ALA A 45 17.15 3.43 8.77
CA ALA A 45 16.67 3.24 7.40
C ALA A 45 15.70 2.07 7.29
N ALA A 46 15.96 0.95 7.95
CA ALA A 46 15.05 -0.20 7.97
C ALA A 46 13.72 0.16 8.66
N LYS A 47 13.77 0.88 9.77
CA LYS A 47 12.56 1.33 10.48
C LYS A 47 11.75 2.36 9.68
N GLU A 48 12.42 3.29 9.01
CA GLU A 48 11.76 4.24 8.10
C GLU A 48 11.14 3.53 6.89
N ARG A 49 11.85 2.54 6.34
CA ARG A 49 11.32 1.72 5.24
C ARG A 49 10.10 0.92 5.68
N GLN A 50 10.12 0.35 6.88
CA GLN A 50 8.96 -0.32 7.47
C GLN A 50 7.74 0.61 7.53
N ALA A 51 7.90 1.80 8.12
CA ALA A 51 6.82 2.79 8.22
C ALA A 51 6.32 3.24 6.84
N PHE A 52 7.23 3.41 5.87
CA PHE A 52 6.85 3.76 4.50
C PHE A 52 6.05 2.66 3.82
N VAL A 53 6.47 1.39 3.96
CA VAL A 53 5.78 0.24 3.37
C VAL A 53 4.38 0.08 3.99
N GLU A 54 4.25 0.26 5.31
CA GLU A 54 2.95 0.26 5.99
C GLU A 54 2.03 1.39 5.49
N ALA A 55 2.56 2.61 5.35
CA ALA A 55 1.82 3.74 4.81
C ALA A 55 1.38 3.49 3.35
N ARG A 56 2.27 2.89 2.55
CA ARG A 56 1.98 2.53 1.15
C ARG A 56 0.91 1.45 1.05
N LEU A 57 0.99 0.41 1.88
CA LEU A 57 -0.03 -0.64 1.98
C LEU A 57 -1.40 -0.06 2.34
N ASN A 58 -1.46 0.81 3.36
CA ASN A 58 -2.70 1.49 3.73
C ASN A 58 -3.28 2.31 2.58
N HIS A 59 -2.44 3.04 1.85
CA HIS A 59 -2.88 3.80 0.68
C HIS A 59 -3.42 2.91 -0.44
N LEU A 60 -2.73 1.81 -0.75
CA LEU A 60 -3.16 0.86 -1.79
C LEU A 60 -4.45 0.15 -1.40
N THR A 61 -4.61 -0.26 -0.14
CA THR A 61 -5.83 -0.87 0.38
C THR A 61 -7.01 0.10 0.36
N SER A 62 -6.80 1.38 0.71
CA SER A 62 -7.83 2.41 0.57
C SER A 62 -8.24 2.55 -0.89
N ARG A 63 -7.26 2.66 -1.80
CA ARG A 63 -7.52 2.79 -3.24
C ARG A 63 -8.26 1.59 -3.80
N MET A 64 -7.92 0.37 -3.36
CA MET A 64 -8.62 -0.86 -3.72
C MET A 64 -10.06 -0.87 -3.22
N THR A 65 -10.28 -0.37 -2.01
CA THR A 65 -11.62 -0.20 -1.42
C THR A 65 -12.45 0.79 -2.22
N ASP A 66 -11.85 1.93 -2.61
CA ASP A 66 -12.53 2.95 -3.41
C ASP A 66 -12.84 2.47 -4.82
N LEU A 67 -11.91 1.74 -5.45
CA LEU A 67 -12.15 1.08 -6.75
C LEU A 67 -13.26 0.02 -6.64
N SER A 68 -13.32 -0.74 -5.55
CA SER A 68 -14.37 -1.72 -5.32
C SER A 68 -15.73 -1.08 -5.04
N LYS A 69 -15.75 0.12 -4.44
CA LYS A 69 -16.97 0.94 -4.29
C LYS A 69 -17.43 1.57 -5.60
N ILE A 70 -16.57 1.74 -6.59
CA ILE A 70 -16.97 2.18 -7.94
C ILE A 70 -17.63 1.01 -8.70
N ASP A 71 -17.29 -0.23 -8.33
CA ASP A 71 -17.80 -1.48 -8.93
C ASP A 71 -19.15 -1.98 -8.37
N VAL A 72 -19.84 -1.20 -7.52
CA VAL A 72 -21.28 -1.41 -7.29
C VAL A 72 -22.04 -0.80 -8.46
N ASP A 73 -22.34 -1.61 -9.49
CA ASP A 73 -23.65 -1.85 -10.14
C ASP A 73 -24.77 -0.75 -10.19
N HIS A 74 -24.52 0.50 -9.77
CA HIS A 74 -25.53 1.50 -9.38
C HIS A 74 -25.15 2.96 -9.69
N MET A 75 -24.29 3.20 -10.68
CA MET A 75 -24.47 4.43 -11.47
C MET A 75 -25.35 4.07 -12.66
N ALA A 76 -26.66 4.15 -12.44
CA ALA A 76 -27.63 4.23 -13.53
C ALA A 76 -27.20 5.41 -14.42
N TYR A 77 -26.63 5.09 -15.58
CA TYR A 77 -26.44 6.02 -16.68
C TYR A 77 -27.81 6.35 -17.28
N ASP A 78 -28.72 7.00 -16.55
CA ASP A 78 -29.93 7.52 -17.20
C ASP A 78 -30.71 8.59 -16.43
N THR A 79 -30.10 9.75 -16.13
CA THR A 79 -30.90 10.98 -16.12
C THR A 79 -30.02 12.20 -16.41
N VAL A 80 -30.05 12.68 -17.64
CA VAL A 80 -29.80 14.10 -17.93
C VAL A 80 -30.98 14.86 -17.31
N GLY A 81 -30.75 15.54 -16.18
CA GLY A 81 -31.73 16.46 -15.62
C GLY A 81 -31.87 17.67 -16.55
N PHE A 82 -32.92 17.69 -17.36
CA PHE A 82 -33.31 18.86 -18.14
C PHE A 82 -33.59 20.02 -17.18
N GLY A 83 -32.80 21.10 -17.29
CA GLY A 83 -33.10 22.38 -16.64
C GLY A 83 -32.32 22.67 -15.37
N SER A 84 -31.11 23.17 -15.52
CA SER A 84 -30.53 24.11 -14.56
C SER A 84 -30.46 25.48 -15.22
N ARG A 85 -31.43 26.32 -14.88
CA ARG A 85 -31.26 27.77 -14.83
C ARG A 85 -31.00 28.13 -13.37
#